data_AF-A0A838AXC0-F1
#
_entry.id   AF-A0A838AXC0-F1
#
_cell.length_a   1.000
_cell.length_b   1.000
_cell.length_c   1.000
_cell.angle_alpha   90.00
_cell.angle_beta   90.00
_cell.angle_gamma   90.00
#
_symmetry.space_group_name_H-M   'P 1'
#
loop_
_entity.id
_entity.type
_entity.pdbx_description
1 polymer ?
#
loop_
_entity_poly.entity_id
_entity_poly.type
_entity_poly.pdbx_seq_one_letter_code
_entity_poly.pdbx_strand_id
1 'polypeptide(L)'
;MDFHDRSEVLDVRNAIVSNSRFDDVNLANTQFHNFNLSAALVDDANLSNASFSNVNMSNVKIENAEVAGMMINGIRLSDLFQAYETAKTAGGN
;
A
#
# COMPACT_ATOMS: atom_id res chain seq x y z
N MET A 1 -16.55 18.90 5.39
CA MET A 1 -15.78 19.59 6.45
C MET A 1 -14.36 19.59 5.97
N ASP A 2 -13.72 20.74 5.97
CA ASP A 2 -12.42 20.90 5.33
C ASP A 2 -11.37 21.12 6.41
N PHE A 3 -10.20 20.50 6.23
CA PHE A 3 -9.11 20.50 7.21
C PHE A 3 -7.83 20.92 6.49
N HIS A 4 -7.48 22.20 6.61
CA HIS A 4 -6.33 22.81 5.90
C HIS A 4 -5.31 23.34 6.92
N ASP A 5 -4.02 23.22 6.59
CA ASP A 5 -2.89 23.82 7.32
C ASP A 5 -2.79 23.47 8.81
N ARG A 6 -3.25 22.27 9.20
CA ARG A 6 -3.22 21.79 10.58
C ARG A 6 -2.14 20.74 10.79
N SER A 7 -1.51 20.79 11.96
CA SER A 7 -0.50 19.82 12.44
C SER A 7 -0.97 19.05 13.67
N GLU A 8 -2.25 19.19 14.03
CA GLU A 8 -2.86 18.53 15.17
C GLU A 8 -3.08 17.04 14.90
N VAL A 9 -3.05 16.22 15.95
CA VAL A 9 -3.41 14.80 15.85
C VAL A 9 -4.88 14.68 15.46
N LEU A 10 -5.15 13.94 14.39
CA LEU A 10 -6.50 13.63 13.94
C LEU A 10 -6.91 12.24 14.46
N ASP A 11 -7.88 12.19 15.36
CA ASP A 11 -8.46 10.93 15.88
C ASP A 11 -9.81 10.65 15.22
N VAL A 12 -9.83 9.69 14.28
CA VAL A 12 -11.04 9.29 13.53
C VAL A 12 -11.45 7.87 13.94
N ARG A 13 -12.58 7.73 14.64
CA ARG A 13 -13.09 6.44 15.12
C ARG A 13 -14.56 6.25 14.76
N ASN A 14 -14.93 5.05 14.36
CA ASN A 14 -16.31 4.66 14.01
C ASN A 14 -16.99 5.62 13.01
N ALA A 15 -16.21 6.20 12.10
CA ALA A 15 -16.70 7.17 11.13
C ALA A 15 -16.69 6.60 9.71
N ILE A 16 -17.61 7.08 8.88
CA ILE A 16 -17.62 6.82 7.44
C ILE A 16 -17.00 8.03 6.75
N VAL A 17 -15.82 7.83 6.16
CA VAL A 17 -15.08 8.86 5.40
C VAL A 17 -14.96 8.48 3.92
N SER A 18 -15.89 7.68 3.40
CA SER A 18 -15.91 7.29 1.99
C SER A 18 -15.99 8.51 1.08
N ASN A 19 -15.34 8.42 -0.09
CA ASN A 19 -15.21 9.51 -1.06
C ASN A 19 -14.46 10.76 -0.55
N SER A 20 -13.79 10.69 0.60
CA SER A 20 -12.91 11.77 1.07
C SER A 20 -11.63 11.80 0.22
N ARG A 21 -11.04 12.99 0.11
CA ARG A 21 -9.74 13.19 -0.56
C ARG A 21 -8.69 13.57 0.48
N PHE A 22 -7.52 12.95 0.35
CA PHE A 22 -6.31 13.26 1.10
C PHE A 22 -5.25 13.67 0.09
N ASP A 23 -5.06 14.96 -0.10
CA ASP A 23 -4.19 15.56 -1.13
C ASP A 23 -3.10 16.38 -0.45
N ASP A 24 -1.84 16.16 -0.82
CA ASP A 24 -0.65 16.75 -0.18
C ASP A 24 -0.60 16.62 1.36
N VAL A 25 -1.07 15.49 1.91
CA VAL A 25 -1.05 15.24 3.36
C VAL A 25 0.13 14.38 3.81
N ASN A 26 0.70 14.71 4.97
CA ASN A 26 1.68 13.84 5.61
C ASN A 26 1.00 12.86 6.57
N LEU A 27 0.92 11.59 6.18
CA LEU A 27 0.39 10.49 7.00
C LEU A 27 1.48 9.64 7.66
N ALA A 28 2.73 10.08 7.66
CA ALA A 28 3.83 9.35 8.27
C ALA A 28 3.54 9.00 9.74
N ASN A 29 3.84 7.76 10.14
CA ASN A 29 3.58 7.22 11.47
C ASN A 29 2.09 7.14 11.87
N THR A 30 1.15 7.29 10.92
CA THR A 30 -0.28 7.09 11.18
C THR A 30 -0.60 5.60 11.25
N GLN A 31 -1.45 5.20 12.19
CA GLN A 31 -1.92 3.82 12.30
C GLN A 31 -3.37 3.71 11.80
N PHE A 32 -3.59 2.75 10.91
CA PHE A 32 -4.93 2.41 10.42
C PHE A 32 -5.31 1.04 10.95
N HIS A 33 -6.36 0.97 11.77
CA HIS A 33 -6.87 -0.27 12.36
C HIS A 33 -8.31 -0.49 11.92
N ASN A 34 -8.64 -1.70 11.44
CA ASN A 34 -9.99 -2.06 10.96
C ASN A 34 -10.57 -1.08 9.93
N PHE A 35 -9.75 -0.69 8.96
CA PHE A 35 -10.10 0.26 7.91
C PHE A 35 -10.41 -0.46 6.60
N ASN A 36 -11.21 0.18 5.74
CA ASN A 36 -11.53 -0.34 4.41
C ASN A 36 -11.01 0.61 3.33
N LEU A 37 -10.08 0.13 2.50
CA LEU A 37 -9.58 0.81 1.30
C LEU A 37 -10.08 0.16 -0.01
N SER A 38 -11.19 -0.57 0.03
CA SER A 38 -11.78 -1.14 -1.19
C SER A 38 -12.02 -0.04 -2.23
N ALA A 39 -11.47 -0.22 -3.43
CA ALA A 39 -11.52 0.75 -4.53
C ALA A 39 -10.84 2.10 -4.23
N ALA A 40 -9.96 2.19 -3.23
CA ALA A 40 -9.11 3.36 -3.03
C ALA A 40 -8.05 3.45 -4.13
N LEU A 41 -7.79 4.67 -4.59
CA LEU A 41 -6.62 5.00 -5.40
C LEU A 41 -5.55 5.56 -4.46
N VAL A 42 -4.33 5.03 -4.60
CA VAL A 42 -3.14 5.55 -3.92
C VAL A 42 -2.11 5.81 -5.00
N ASP A 43 -2.03 7.05 -5.45
CA ASP A 43 -1.10 7.56 -6.45
C ASP A 43 -0.05 8.48 -5.81
N ASP A 44 1.15 8.52 -6.38
CA ASP A 44 2.27 9.36 -5.95
C ASP A 44 2.59 9.33 -4.43
N ALA A 45 2.30 8.20 -3.78
CA ALA A 45 2.50 8.03 -2.35
C ALA A 45 3.85 7.39 -2.00
N ASN A 46 4.48 7.90 -0.94
CA ASN A 46 5.63 7.22 -0.33
C ASN A 46 5.15 6.13 0.64
N LEU A 47 5.28 4.86 0.23
CA LEU A 47 5.00 3.68 1.07
C LEU A 47 6.26 3.01 1.62
N SER A 48 7.42 3.69 1.60
CA SER A 48 8.65 3.13 2.16
C SER A 48 8.46 2.77 3.64
N ASN A 49 8.94 1.58 4.01
CA ASN A 49 8.80 1.02 5.36
C ASN A 49 7.35 0.81 5.85
N ALA A 50 6.34 0.95 4.98
CA ALA A 50 4.97 0.60 5.34
C ALA A 50 4.85 -0.91 5.58
N SER A 51 4.08 -1.30 6.59
CA SER A 51 3.78 -2.69 6.90
C SER A 51 2.28 -2.93 6.80
N PHE A 52 1.90 -3.90 5.98
CA PHE A 52 0.52 -4.35 5.87
C PHE A 52 0.43 -5.76 6.44
N SER A 53 -0.38 -5.93 7.49
CA SER A 53 -0.54 -7.21 8.19
C SER A 53 -2.02 -7.55 8.32
N ASN A 54 -2.39 -8.80 8.05
CA ASN A 54 -3.78 -9.27 8.06
C ASN A 54 -4.69 -8.48 7.09
N VAL A 55 -4.15 -8.09 5.93
CA VAL A 55 -4.88 -7.34 4.89
C VAL A 55 -5.32 -8.25 3.75
N ASN A 56 -6.40 -7.89 3.07
CA ASN A 56 -6.78 -8.50 1.81
C ASN A 56 -6.14 -7.74 0.64
N MET A 57 -5.20 -8.37 -0.06
CA MET A 57 -4.50 -7.81 -1.23
C MET A 57 -5.06 -8.31 -2.57
N SER A 58 -6.23 -8.96 -2.57
CA SER A 58 -6.86 -9.46 -3.80
C SER A 58 -7.15 -8.31 -4.76
N ASN A 59 -6.79 -8.49 -6.03
CA ASN A 59 -6.95 -7.51 -7.11
C ASN A 59 -6.15 -6.20 -6.94
N VAL A 60 -5.19 -6.15 -6.01
CA VAL A 60 -4.27 -5.02 -5.93
C VAL A 60 -3.33 -5.05 -7.13
N LYS A 61 -3.18 -3.88 -7.78
CA LYS A 61 -2.24 -3.67 -8.87
C LYS A 61 -1.15 -2.72 -8.40
N ILE A 62 0.10 -3.11 -8.59
CA ILE A 62 1.27 -2.29 -8.26
C ILE A 62 1.95 -1.95 -9.58
N GLU A 63 1.92 -0.67 -9.97
CA GLU A 63 2.49 -0.16 -11.20
C GLU A 63 3.39 1.03 -10.90
N ASN A 64 4.46 1.20 -11.69
CA ASN A 64 5.39 2.32 -11.56
C ASN A 64 5.96 2.52 -10.14
N ALA A 65 6.03 1.46 -9.35
CA ALA A 65 6.49 1.51 -7.96
C ALA A 65 7.95 1.06 -7.82
N GLU A 66 8.68 1.70 -6.90
CA GLU A 66 9.94 1.14 -6.42
C GLU A 66 9.64 -0.01 -5.45
N VAL A 67 9.99 -1.23 -5.87
CA VAL A 67 9.68 -2.47 -5.13
C VAL A 67 10.92 -3.11 -4.49
N ALA A 68 12.05 -2.40 -4.46
CA ALA A 68 13.27 -2.86 -3.84
C ALA A 68 13.04 -3.13 -2.34
N GLY A 69 13.42 -4.32 -1.87
CA GLY A 69 13.22 -4.73 -0.48
C GLY A 69 11.78 -5.12 -0.12
N MET A 70 10.81 -5.03 -1.04
CA MET A 70 9.43 -5.44 -0.80
C MET A 70 9.36 -6.93 -0.44
N MET A 71 8.55 -7.24 0.57
CA MET A 71 8.28 -8.61 1.01
C MET A 71 6.79 -8.94 0.89
N ILE A 72 6.49 -10.13 0.39
CA ILE A 72 5.13 -10.70 0.36
C ILE A 72 5.20 -12.01 1.14
N ASN A 73 4.43 -12.11 2.23
CA ASN A 73 4.43 -13.27 3.12
C ASN A 73 5.84 -13.70 3.57
N GLY A 74 6.71 -12.72 3.84
CA GLY A 74 8.10 -12.95 4.26
C GLY A 74 9.08 -13.30 3.14
N ILE A 75 8.63 -13.40 1.89
CA ILE A 75 9.47 -13.69 0.72
C ILE A 75 9.80 -12.38 0.01
N ARG A 76 11.06 -12.16 -0.36
CA ARG A 76 11.46 -10.97 -1.13
C ARG A 76 10.86 -11.03 -2.53
N LEU A 77 10.31 -9.92 -3.01
CA LEU A 77 9.75 -9.84 -4.35
C LEU A 77 10.82 -10.09 -5.44
N SER A 78 12.07 -9.69 -5.19
CA SER A 78 13.21 -10.01 -6.06
C SER A 78 13.36 -11.52 -6.31
N ASP A 79 13.17 -12.32 -5.26
CA ASP A 79 13.35 -13.77 -5.30
C ASP A 79 12.19 -14.41 -6.09
N LEU A 80 10.97 -13.87 -5.94
CA LEU A 80 9.81 -14.28 -6.72
C LEU A 80 9.98 -13.97 -8.22
N PHE A 81 10.49 -12.80 -8.58
CA PHE A 81 10.78 -12.47 -9.98
C PHE A 81 11.87 -13.36 -10.56
N GLN A 82 12.94 -13.62 -9.82
CA GLN A 82 13.98 -14.54 -10.27
C GLN A 82 13.45 -15.96 -10.49
N ALA A 83 12.60 -16.45 -9.59
CA ALA A 83 11.95 -17.75 -9.74
C ALA A 83 11.05 -17.82 -10.98
N TYR A 84 10.27 -16.76 -11.24
CA TYR A 84 9.42 -16.66 -12.43
C TYR A 84 10.21 -16.70 -13.73
N GLU A 85 11.28 -15.88 -13.84
CA GLU A 85 12.12 -15.87 -15.04
C GLU A 85 12.82 -17.21 -15.25
N THR A 86 13.32 -17.84 -14.17
CA THR A 86 13.93 -19.18 -14.25
C THR A 86 12.93 -20.22 -14.75
N ALA A 87 11.71 -20.25 -14.20
CA ALA A 87 10.67 -21.18 -14.63
C ALA A 87 10.26 -20.97 -16.09
N LYS A 88 10.19 -19.72 -16.54
CA LYS A 88 9.89 -19.36 -17.94
C LYS A 88 10.97 -19.86 -18.90
N THR A 89 12.25 -19.77 -18.52
CA THR A 89 13.34 -20.27 -19.35
C THR A 89 13.46 -21.80 -19.36
N ALA A 90 13.10 -22.47 -18.26
CA ALA A 90 13.15 -23.93 -18.16
C ALA A 90 12.00 -24.65 -18.90
N GLY A 91 10.86 -23.99 -19.08
CA GLY A 91 9.69 -24.53 -19.79
C GLY A 91 9.67 -24.30 -21.31
N GLY A 92 10.69 -23.66 -21.87
CA GLY A 92 10.83 -23.44 -23.31
C GLY A 92 11.51 -24.60 -24.02
N ASN A 93 10.73 -25.64 -24.38
CA ASN A 93 11.04 -26.62 -25.43
C ASN A 93 9.80 -26.80 -26.31
#